data_AF-A0A838EI60-F1
#
_entry.id   AF-A0A838EI60-F1
#
_cell.length_a   1.000
_cell.length_b   1.000
_cell.length_c   1.000
_cell.angle_alpha   90.00
_cell.angle_beta   90.00
_cell.angle_gamma   90.00
#
_symmetry.space_group_name_H-M   'P 1'
#
loop_
_entity.id
_entity.type
_entity.pdbx_description
1 polymer ?
#
loop_
_entity_poly.entity_id
_entity_poly.type
_entity_poly.pdbx_seq_one_letter_code
_entity_poly.pdbx_strand_id
1 'polypeptide(L)'
;MNWGVDKIASYATDPNPWGTLATRAWGPLNFIVILAILNSALANANGGVNAAARVLYAMGRIGTLPTTLAHTNRFRVPDVAIIVTMVVAVIATVIPGLLYGTTSAFAFVGTIITIPIILVYIATCISVPFYYWREQRAEFSILRHIVLPIIPVLVLLAVIYSQVVPLLIPPYPAAPISYAVPIVAAWFIIGVIIVAILSARVPEALAKSSKVYAETEEL
;
A
#
# COMPACT_ATOMS: atom_id res chain seq x y z
N MET A 1 1.06 12.65 34.11
CA MET A 1 1.18 13.10 32.70
C MET A 1 1.71 11.93 31.86
N ASN A 2 0.95 10.83 31.89
CA ASN A 2 1.09 9.63 31.06
C ASN A 2 -0.24 9.59 30.29
N TRP A 3 -0.31 9.27 29.00
CA TRP A 3 -1.52 9.55 28.20
C TRP A 3 -2.73 8.67 28.62
N GLY A 4 -3.28 8.93 29.81
CA GLY A 4 -4.60 8.54 30.24
C GLY A 4 -5.64 9.47 29.61
N VAL A 5 -6.90 9.14 29.84
CA VAL A 5 -8.06 9.71 29.14
C VAL A 5 -8.04 11.25 29.10
N ASP A 6 -7.59 11.89 30.18
CA ASP A 6 -7.59 13.35 30.33
C ASP A 6 -6.59 14.11 29.43
N LYS A 7 -5.59 13.43 28.86
CA LYS A 7 -4.52 14.10 28.09
C LYS A 7 -4.38 13.58 26.66
N ILE A 8 -5.28 12.70 26.22
CA ILE A 8 -5.22 12.05 24.91
C ILE A 8 -5.21 13.05 23.74
N ALA A 9 -5.81 14.24 23.93
CA ALA A 9 -5.80 15.29 22.93
C ALA A 9 -4.38 15.75 22.52
N SER A 10 -3.41 15.72 23.44
CA SER A 10 -2.02 16.12 23.12
C SER A 10 -1.12 14.97 22.66
N TYR A 11 -1.65 13.74 22.61
CA TYR A 11 -1.03 12.64 21.86
C TYR A 11 -1.04 12.93 20.35
N ALA A 12 -2.16 13.46 19.84
CA ALA A 12 -2.34 13.77 18.42
C ALA A 12 -1.48 14.94 17.92
N THR A 13 -0.98 15.78 18.83
CA THR A 13 -0.17 16.97 18.50
C THR A 13 1.33 16.76 18.71
N ASP A 14 1.75 15.61 19.24
CA ASP A 14 3.17 15.29 19.42
C ASP A 14 3.77 14.77 18.09
N PRO A 15 4.87 15.36 17.59
CA PRO A 15 5.54 14.87 16.38
C PRO A 15 6.19 13.48 16.52
N ASN A 16 6.49 13.03 17.74
CA ASN A 16 7.05 11.71 18.04
C ASN A 16 6.42 11.11 19.31
N PRO A 17 5.11 10.77 19.26
CA PRO A 17 4.39 10.33 20.45
C PRO A 17 4.94 9.02 21.00
N TRP A 18 5.50 8.17 20.13
CA TRP A 18 6.08 6.87 20.46
C TRP A 18 7.37 7.01 21.26
N GLY A 19 8.29 7.88 20.82
CA GLY A 19 9.53 8.17 21.55
C GLY A 19 9.26 8.90 22.87
N THR A 20 8.30 9.82 22.87
CA THR A 20 7.83 10.50 24.07
C THR A 20 7.23 9.51 25.08
N LEU A 21 6.39 8.58 24.64
CA LEU A 21 5.85 7.51 25.49
C LEU A 21 6.94 6.58 26.01
N ALA A 22 7.88 6.15 25.16
CA ALA A 22 8.98 5.28 25.55
C ALA A 22 9.81 5.90 26.67
N THR A 23 10.17 7.18 26.53
CA THR A 23 10.96 7.91 27.53
C THR A 23 10.18 8.12 28.82
N ARG A 24 8.87 8.37 28.75
CA ARG A 24 8.03 8.61 29.93
C ARG A 24 7.63 7.34 30.68
N ALA A 25 7.36 6.24 29.98
CA ALA A 25 6.89 4.99 30.58
C ALA A 25 8.04 4.10 31.07
N TRP A 26 9.16 4.07 30.34
CA TRP A 26 10.28 3.16 30.62
C TRP A 26 11.53 3.89 31.12
N GLY A 27 11.52 5.24 31.13
CA GLY A 27 12.63 6.05 31.61
C GLY A 27 13.96 5.68 30.91
N PRO A 28 14.98 5.22 31.65
CA PRO A 28 16.28 4.84 31.07
C PRO A 28 16.22 3.58 30.19
N LEU A 29 15.16 2.76 30.26
CA LEU A 29 14.97 1.58 29.41
C LEU A 29 14.28 1.90 28.06
N ASN A 30 14.14 3.19 27.71
CA ASN A 30 13.51 3.61 26.45
C ASN A 30 14.15 2.99 25.18
N PHE A 31 15.44 2.65 25.24
CA PHE A 31 16.18 2.08 24.12
C PHE A 31 15.60 0.73 23.68
N ILE A 32 15.02 -0.05 24.60
CA ILE A 32 14.37 -1.32 24.29
C ILE A 32 13.15 -1.09 23.38
N VAL A 33 12.36 -0.06 23.69
CA VAL A 33 11.20 0.31 22.88
C VAL A 33 11.63 0.80 21.50
N ILE A 34 12.70 1.59 21.43
CA ILE A 34 13.27 2.05 20.15
C ILE A 34 13.76 0.86 19.32
N LEU A 35 14.46 -0.11 19.93
CA LEU A 35 14.88 -1.34 19.26
C LEU A 35 13.68 -2.17 18.77
N ALA A 36 12.61 -2.25 19.55
CA ALA A 36 11.39 -2.94 19.15
C ALA A 36 10.70 -2.26 17.96
N ILE A 37 10.64 -0.92 17.95
CA ILE A 37 10.10 -0.13 16.82
C ILE A 37 10.96 -0.35 15.57
N LEU A 38 12.29 -0.29 15.70
CA LEU A 38 13.22 -0.53 14.60
C LEU A 38 13.06 -1.95 14.03
N ASN A 39 12.97 -2.97 14.89
CA ASN A 39 12.76 -4.35 14.46
C ASN A 39 11.42 -4.52 13.71
N SER A 40 10.35 -3.92 14.22
CA SER A 40 9.03 -3.94 13.56
C SER A 40 9.08 -3.26 12.18
N ALA A 41 9.74 -2.10 12.08
CA ALA A 41 9.90 -1.39 10.81
C ALA A 41 10.70 -2.19 9.78
N LEU A 42 11.79 -2.85 10.20
CA LEU A 42 12.59 -3.72 9.35
C LEU A 42 11.80 -4.96 8.88
N ALA A 43 11.04 -5.58 9.78
CA ALA A 43 10.19 -6.72 9.44
C ALA A 43 9.12 -6.34 8.39
N ASN A 44 8.46 -5.19 8.58
CA ASN A 44 7.50 -4.65 7.61
C ASN A 44 8.15 -4.36 6.26
N ALA A 45 9.33 -3.73 6.24
CA ALA A 45 10.05 -3.43 5.00
C ALA A 45 10.41 -4.71 4.22
N ASN A 46 10.88 -5.75 4.91
CA ASN A 46 11.16 -7.05 4.30
C ASN A 46 9.90 -7.68 3.70
N GLY A 47 8.78 -7.61 4.40
CA GLY A 47 7.48 -8.07 3.89
C GLY A 47 7.06 -7.32 2.62
N GLY A 48 7.17 -5.99 2.63
CA GLY A 48 6.83 -5.13 1.50
C GLY A 48 7.66 -5.42 0.26
N VAL A 49 8.99 -5.55 0.41
CA VAL A 49 9.88 -5.84 -0.72
C VAL A 49 9.60 -7.23 -1.30
N ASN A 50 9.36 -8.23 -0.45
CA ASN A 50 9.02 -9.58 -0.90
C ASN A 50 7.71 -9.62 -1.69
N ALA A 51 6.67 -8.90 -1.24
CA ALA A 51 5.40 -8.81 -1.94
C ALA A 51 5.55 -8.10 -3.30
N ALA A 52 6.17 -6.91 -3.31
CA ALA A 52 6.36 -6.12 -4.52
C ALA A 52 7.22 -6.83 -5.57
N ALA A 53 8.31 -7.49 -5.15
CA ALA A 53 9.17 -8.22 -6.08
C ALA A 53 8.44 -9.40 -6.75
N ARG A 54 7.54 -10.09 -6.03
CA ARG A 54 6.73 -11.18 -6.62
C ARG A 54 5.73 -10.67 -7.65
N VAL A 55 5.11 -9.52 -7.41
CA VAL A 55 4.20 -8.88 -8.38
C VAL A 55 4.97 -8.47 -9.63
N LEU A 56 6.12 -7.80 -9.48
CA LEU A 56 6.98 -7.40 -10.60
C LEU A 56 7.49 -8.61 -11.39
N TYR A 57 7.91 -9.68 -10.71
CA TYR A 57 8.32 -10.92 -11.34
C TYR A 57 7.19 -11.57 -12.14
N ALA A 58 5.99 -11.66 -11.55
CA ALA A 58 4.83 -12.22 -12.23
C ALA A 58 4.50 -11.43 -13.51
N MET A 59 4.52 -10.10 -13.43
CA MET A 59 4.33 -9.20 -14.58
C MET A 59 5.41 -9.36 -15.66
N GLY A 60 6.68 -9.48 -15.26
CA GLY A 60 7.77 -9.77 -16.20
C GLY A 60 7.61 -11.11 -16.92
N ARG A 61 7.13 -12.14 -16.20
CA ARG A 61 6.93 -13.50 -16.73
C ARG A 61 5.80 -13.58 -17.76
N ILE A 62 4.74 -12.80 -17.58
CA ILE A 62 3.62 -12.72 -18.55
C ILE A 62 3.89 -11.71 -19.69
N GLY A 63 5.07 -11.07 -19.70
CA GLY A 63 5.48 -10.14 -20.76
C GLY A 63 4.82 -8.76 -20.70
N THR A 64 4.21 -8.39 -19.57
CA THR A 64 3.60 -7.06 -19.37
C THR A 64 4.61 -6.02 -18.91
N LEU A 65 5.76 -6.47 -18.38
CA LEU A 65 6.94 -5.67 -18.05
C LEU A 65 8.19 -6.26 -18.72
N PRO A 66 9.34 -5.55 -18.73
CA PRO A 66 10.58 -6.08 -19.31
C PRO A 66 10.92 -7.47 -18.78
N THR A 67 11.28 -8.38 -19.68
CA THR A 67 11.58 -9.79 -19.36
C THR A 67 12.76 -9.94 -18.40
N THR A 68 13.58 -8.91 -18.24
CA THR A 68 14.64 -8.85 -17.22
C THR A 68 14.10 -8.96 -15.80
N LEU A 69 12.88 -8.50 -15.53
CA LEU A 69 12.23 -8.66 -14.22
C LEU A 69 11.77 -10.10 -13.95
N ALA A 70 11.70 -10.94 -14.99
CA ALA A 70 11.43 -12.38 -14.86
C ALA A 70 12.70 -13.20 -14.56
N HIS A 71 13.87 -12.56 -14.44
CA HIS A 71 15.09 -13.25 -14.08
C HIS A 71 15.02 -13.78 -12.64
N THR A 72 15.57 -14.98 -12.42
CA THR A 72 15.73 -15.55 -11.09
C THR A 72 17.14 -16.11 -10.91
N ASN A 73 17.67 -15.98 -9.70
CA ASN A 73 18.94 -16.57 -9.27
C ASN A 73 18.84 -18.12 -9.20
N ARG A 74 19.98 -18.82 -9.07
CA ARG A 74 20.15 -20.23 -8.68
C ARG A 74 19.19 -20.71 -7.57
N PHE A 75 18.81 -19.84 -6.63
CA PHE A 75 17.86 -20.16 -5.54
C PHE A 75 16.38 -19.87 -5.89
N ARG A 76 16.05 -19.59 -7.16
CA ARG A 76 14.70 -19.22 -7.64
C ARG A 76 14.12 -17.94 -7.00
N VAL A 77 15.01 -17.04 -6.59
CA VAL A 77 14.63 -15.73 -6.04
C VAL A 77 14.70 -14.70 -7.17
N PRO A 78 13.66 -13.84 -7.36
CA PRO A 78 13.64 -12.81 -8.39
C PRO A 78 14.53 -11.62 -7.99
N ASP A 79 15.84 -11.79 -8.17
CA ASP A 79 16.89 -10.86 -7.75
C ASP A 79 16.76 -9.48 -8.39
N VAL A 80 16.53 -9.41 -9.70
CA VAL A 80 16.37 -8.14 -10.42
C VAL A 80 15.15 -7.37 -9.91
N ALA A 81 14.02 -8.05 -9.67
CA ALA A 81 12.81 -7.41 -9.16
C ALA A 81 12.98 -6.88 -7.73
N ILE A 82 13.76 -7.60 -6.89
CA ILE A 82 14.10 -7.14 -5.54
C ILE A 82 14.97 -5.89 -5.60
N ILE A 83 16.03 -5.89 -6.42
CA ILE A 83 16.94 -4.74 -6.55
C ILE A 83 16.18 -3.51 -7.03
N VAL A 84 15.35 -3.65 -8.07
CA VAL A 84 14.53 -2.54 -8.58
C VAL A 84 13.60 -2.00 -7.50
N THR A 85 12.91 -2.88 -6.77
CA THR A 85 12.02 -2.50 -5.67
C THR A 85 12.78 -1.74 -4.58
N MET A 86 13.94 -2.23 -4.17
CA MET A 86 14.78 -1.59 -3.15
C MET A 86 15.27 -0.22 -3.59
N VAL A 87 15.76 -0.10 -4.83
CA VAL A 87 16.23 1.19 -5.38
C VAL A 87 15.09 2.20 -5.39
N VAL A 88 13.90 1.81 -5.89
CA VAL A 88 12.72 2.68 -5.91
C VAL A 88 12.30 3.07 -4.49
N ALA A 89 12.26 2.13 -3.55
CA ALA A 89 11.88 2.40 -2.17
C ALA A 89 12.86 3.36 -1.47
N VAL A 90 14.17 3.17 -1.67
CA VAL A 90 15.21 4.06 -1.13
C VAL A 90 15.07 5.46 -1.71
N ILE A 91 14.93 5.60 -3.02
CA ILE A 91 14.74 6.89 -3.69
C ILE A 91 13.47 7.59 -3.17
N ALA A 92 12.35 6.86 -3.12
CA ALA A 92 11.06 7.38 -2.69
C ALA A 92 11.02 7.78 -1.20
N THR A 93 11.92 7.24 -0.38
CA THR A 93 12.00 7.57 1.06
C THR A 93 13.06 8.62 1.36
N VAL A 94 14.26 8.47 0.80
CA VAL A 94 15.42 9.33 1.11
C VAL A 94 15.26 10.72 0.49
N ILE A 95 14.78 10.83 -0.77
CA ILE A 95 14.65 12.14 -1.41
C ILE A 95 13.66 13.03 -0.64
N PRO A 96 12.41 12.62 -0.35
CA PRO A 96 11.51 13.44 0.44
C PRO A 96 12.03 13.69 1.86
N GLY A 97 12.70 12.71 2.47
CA GLY A 97 13.30 12.83 3.81
C GLY A 97 14.35 13.93 3.90
N LEU A 98 15.21 14.05 2.88
CA LEU A 98 16.23 15.10 2.81
C LEU A 98 15.66 16.48 2.48
N LEU A 99 14.58 16.55 1.69
CA LEU A 99 13.98 17.82 1.24
C LEU A 99 13.01 18.44 2.26
N TYR A 100 12.18 17.61 2.90
CA TYR A 100 11.06 18.09 3.73
C TYR A 100 11.20 17.73 5.22
N GLY A 101 12.27 17.01 5.58
CA GLY A 101 12.48 16.48 6.92
C GLY A 101 11.71 15.17 7.17
N THR A 102 12.19 14.38 8.13
CA THR A 102 11.74 13.00 8.35
C THR A 102 10.24 12.87 8.64
N THR A 103 9.68 13.73 9.51
CA THR A 103 8.28 13.64 9.91
C THR A 103 7.33 13.98 8.77
N SER A 104 7.57 15.09 8.07
CA SER A 104 6.74 15.52 6.94
C SER A 104 6.87 14.57 5.75
N ALA A 105 8.08 14.05 5.50
CA ALA A 105 8.33 13.04 4.47
C ALA A 105 7.60 11.72 4.76
N PHE A 106 7.64 11.26 6.01
CA PHE A 106 6.92 10.05 6.43
C PHE A 106 5.41 10.20 6.22
N ALA A 107 4.84 11.33 6.66
CA ALA A 107 3.43 11.63 6.43
C ALA A 107 3.09 11.67 4.93
N PHE A 108 3.91 12.36 4.13
CA PHE A 108 3.72 12.49 2.68
C PHE A 108 3.76 11.16 1.92
N VAL A 109 4.82 10.36 2.15
CA VAL A 109 4.96 9.04 1.53
C VAL A 109 3.85 8.10 2.00
N GLY A 110 3.50 8.17 3.29
CA GLY A 110 2.36 7.44 3.86
C GLY A 110 1.06 7.77 3.13
N THR A 111 0.73 9.04 2.95
CA THR A 111 -0.48 9.47 2.23
C THR A 111 -0.49 8.97 0.78
N ILE A 112 0.63 9.07 0.05
CA ILE A 112 0.73 8.60 -1.34
C ILE A 112 0.51 7.09 -1.45
N ILE A 113 1.00 6.31 -0.49
CA ILE A 113 0.86 4.84 -0.49
C ILE A 113 -0.54 4.41 -0.02
N THR A 114 -1.09 5.07 1.00
CA THR A 114 -2.36 4.69 1.62
C THR A 114 -3.55 4.89 0.68
N ILE A 115 -3.59 5.97 -0.10
CA ILE A 115 -4.74 6.26 -0.98
C ILE A 115 -4.96 5.13 -2.02
N PRO A 116 -3.96 4.71 -2.83
CA PRO A 116 -4.12 3.60 -3.76
C PRO A 116 -4.44 2.27 -3.08
N ILE A 117 -3.83 1.95 -1.93
CA ILE A 117 -4.10 0.70 -1.20
C ILE A 117 -5.56 0.64 -0.76
N ILE A 118 -6.10 1.74 -0.23
CA ILE A 118 -7.52 1.80 0.15
C ILE A 118 -8.42 1.53 -1.07
N LEU A 119 -8.11 2.15 -2.21
CA LEU A 119 -8.89 1.94 -3.44
C LEU A 119 -8.82 0.49 -3.92
N VAL A 120 -7.64 -0.15 -3.86
CA VAL A 120 -7.48 -1.58 -4.17
C VAL A 120 -8.32 -2.42 -3.20
N TYR A 121 -8.29 -2.14 -1.90
CA TYR A 121 -9.08 -2.90 -0.93
C TYR A 121 -10.58 -2.75 -1.14
N ILE A 122 -11.06 -1.53 -1.41
CA ILE A 122 -12.47 -1.30 -1.76
C ILE A 122 -12.82 -2.09 -3.03
N ALA A 123 -12.00 -2.01 -4.07
CA ALA A 123 -12.20 -2.76 -5.30
C ALA A 123 -12.21 -4.28 -5.07
N THR A 124 -11.33 -4.80 -4.21
CA THR A 124 -11.31 -6.22 -3.83
C THR A 124 -12.60 -6.61 -3.10
N CYS A 125 -13.04 -5.83 -2.10
CA CYS A 125 -14.28 -6.09 -1.39
C CYS A 125 -15.51 -6.06 -2.31
N ILE A 126 -15.54 -5.13 -3.27
CA ILE A 126 -16.61 -5.06 -4.29
C ILE A 126 -16.52 -6.24 -5.26
N SER A 127 -15.32 -6.74 -5.57
CA SER A 127 -15.14 -7.86 -6.51
C SER A 127 -15.71 -9.18 -5.98
N VAL A 128 -15.71 -9.40 -4.65
CA VAL A 128 -16.22 -10.63 -4.01
C VAL A 128 -17.67 -10.96 -4.40
N PRO A 129 -18.68 -10.09 -4.21
CA PRO A 129 -20.05 -10.41 -4.60
C PRO A 129 -20.19 -10.64 -6.11
N PHE A 130 -19.49 -9.87 -6.96
CA PHE A 130 -19.53 -10.07 -8.41
C PHE A 130 -18.92 -11.41 -8.84
N TYR A 131 -17.82 -11.82 -8.20
CA TYR A 131 -17.14 -13.09 -8.48
C TYR A 131 -18.04 -14.28 -8.14
N TYR A 132 -18.53 -14.36 -6.90
CA TYR A 132 -19.40 -15.47 -6.50
C TYR A 132 -20.75 -15.46 -7.23
N TRP A 133 -21.26 -14.29 -7.64
CA TRP A 133 -22.46 -14.23 -8.45
C TRP A 133 -22.25 -14.72 -9.90
N ARG A 134 -21.03 -14.62 -10.44
CA ARG A 134 -20.74 -14.99 -11.82
C ARG A 134 -20.20 -16.41 -11.94
N GLU A 135 -19.23 -16.77 -11.12
CA GLU A 135 -18.42 -17.99 -11.29
C GLU A 135 -18.85 -19.11 -10.34
N GLN A 136 -19.27 -18.78 -9.11
CA GLN A 136 -19.59 -19.76 -8.06
C GLN A 136 -20.95 -19.51 -7.40
N ARG A 137 -22.01 -19.46 -8.22
CA ARG A 137 -23.37 -19.19 -7.74
C ARG A 137 -23.85 -20.17 -6.67
N ALA A 138 -23.40 -21.42 -6.72
CA ALA A 138 -23.80 -22.47 -5.79
C ALA A 138 -23.36 -22.17 -4.34
N GLU A 139 -22.28 -21.42 -4.15
CA GLU A 139 -21.74 -21.07 -2.82
C GLU A 139 -22.13 -19.65 -2.36
N PHE A 140 -22.95 -18.96 -3.14
CA PHE A 140 -23.30 -17.57 -2.88
C PHE A 140 -24.18 -17.41 -1.63
N SER A 141 -23.56 -16.96 -0.54
CA SER A 141 -24.24 -16.49 0.67
C SER A 141 -24.27 -14.97 0.76
N ILE A 142 -25.45 -14.37 0.93
CA ILE A 142 -25.61 -12.91 1.16
C ILE A 142 -24.80 -12.45 2.38
N LEU A 143 -24.79 -13.21 3.47
CA LEU A 143 -24.10 -12.83 4.70
C LEU A 143 -22.58 -12.73 4.49
N ARG A 144 -21.99 -13.73 3.82
CA ARG A 144 -20.53 -13.79 3.65
C ARG A 144 -20.00 -12.95 2.50
N HIS A 145 -20.79 -12.79 1.43
CA HIS A 145 -20.32 -12.17 0.19
C HIS A 145 -20.87 -10.75 -0.03
N ILE A 146 -21.87 -10.31 0.74
CA ILE A 146 -22.38 -8.93 0.71
C ILE A 146 -22.19 -8.24 2.06
N VAL A 147 -22.71 -8.82 3.15
CA VAL A 147 -22.71 -8.14 4.45
C VAL A 147 -21.29 -8.04 5.02
N LEU A 148 -20.51 -9.10 4.93
CA LEU A 148 -19.14 -9.09 5.47
C LEU A 148 -18.21 -8.11 4.70
N PRO A 149 -18.25 -8.02 3.35
CA PRO A 149 -17.45 -7.04 2.61
C PRO A 149 -17.95 -5.59 2.72
N ILE A 150 -19.23 -5.33 3.05
CA ILE A 150 -19.73 -3.95 3.13
C ILE A 150 -19.13 -3.18 4.32
N ILE A 151 -18.84 -3.88 5.42
CA ILE A 151 -18.29 -3.29 6.64
C ILE A 151 -16.92 -2.63 6.35
N PRO A 152 -15.90 -3.35 5.81
CA PRO A 152 -14.62 -2.72 5.48
C PRO A 152 -14.78 -1.65 4.41
N VAL A 153 -15.69 -1.79 3.43
CA VAL A 153 -15.93 -0.74 2.44
C VAL A 153 -16.39 0.55 3.11
N LEU A 154 -17.37 0.50 4.02
CA LEU A 154 -17.85 1.68 4.72
C LEU A 154 -16.76 2.33 5.59
N VAL A 155 -15.97 1.52 6.29
CA VAL A 155 -14.84 2.01 7.11
C VAL A 155 -13.78 2.67 6.23
N LEU A 156 -13.39 2.02 5.14
CA LEU A 156 -12.39 2.53 4.20
C LEU A 156 -12.88 3.79 3.47
N LEU A 157 -14.17 3.91 3.19
CA LEU A 157 -14.78 5.12 2.66
C LEU A 157 -14.69 6.29 3.65
N ALA A 158 -14.89 6.04 4.95
CA ALA A 158 -14.70 7.08 5.97
C ALA A 158 -13.22 7.51 6.08
N VAL A 159 -12.28 6.55 5.96
CA VAL A 159 -10.85 6.84 5.99
C VAL A 159 -10.43 7.65 4.76
N ILE A 160 -10.81 7.24 3.55
CA ILE A 160 -10.43 7.96 2.33
C ILE A 160 -11.09 9.34 2.27
N TYR A 161 -12.33 9.49 2.76
CA TYR A 161 -12.99 10.78 2.92
C TYR A 161 -12.16 11.71 3.82
N SER A 162 -11.75 11.21 4.98
CA SER A 162 -10.94 11.99 5.94
C SER A 162 -9.55 12.34 5.41
N GLN A 163 -8.98 11.54 4.50
CA GLN A 163 -7.69 11.83 3.88
C GLN A 163 -7.81 12.81 2.70
N VAL A 164 -8.80 12.62 1.82
CA VAL A 164 -8.91 13.38 0.56
C VAL A 164 -9.58 14.74 0.76
N VAL A 165 -10.57 14.86 1.65
CA VAL A 165 -11.29 16.14 1.87
C VAL A 165 -10.34 17.28 2.26
N PRO A 166 -9.45 17.13 3.27
CA PRO A 166 -8.50 18.19 3.61
C PRO A 166 -7.50 18.52 2.49
N LEU A 167 -7.28 17.59 1.56
CA LEU A 167 -6.38 17.79 0.42
C LEU A 167 -7.08 18.50 -0.75
N LEU A 168 -8.41 18.49 -0.80
CA LEU A 168 -9.21 19.00 -1.91
C LEU A 168 -9.99 20.28 -1.56
N ILE A 169 -10.23 20.54 -0.27
CA ILE A 169 -10.99 21.69 0.22
C ILE A 169 -10.14 22.48 1.24
N PRO A 170 -10.14 23.83 1.20
CA PRO A 170 -9.41 24.66 2.15
C PRO A 170 -9.82 24.43 3.62
N PRO A 171 -8.90 24.55 4.60
CA PRO A 171 -7.51 24.94 4.44
C PRO A 171 -6.62 23.76 3.98
N TYR A 172 -5.93 23.96 2.86
CA TYR A 172 -5.02 22.95 2.32
C TYR A 172 -3.82 22.75 3.25
N PRO A 173 -3.34 21.51 3.46
CA PRO A 173 -2.13 21.27 4.22
C PRO A 173 -0.93 21.89 3.53
N ALA A 174 0.08 22.26 4.33
CA ALA A 174 1.34 22.77 3.80
C ALA A 174 2.04 21.72 2.92
N ALA A 175 2.89 22.20 2.01
CA ALA A 175 3.79 21.33 1.26
C ALA A 175 4.67 20.50 2.23
N PRO A 176 4.95 19.22 1.94
CA PRO A 176 4.69 18.51 0.68
C PRO A 176 3.32 17.81 0.59
N ILE A 177 2.55 17.73 1.68
CA ILE A 177 1.35 16.88 1.78
C ILE A 177 0.28 17.27 0.74
N SER A 178 0.15 18.56 0.41
CA SER A 178 -0.75 19.04 -0.65
C SER A 178 -0.48 18.44 -2.03
N TYR A 179 0.75 18.00 -2.31
CA TYR A 179 1.10 17.37 -3.59
C TYR A 179 0.69 15.89 -3.67
N ALA A 180 0.24 15.26 -2.58
CA ALA A 180 -0.07 13.84 -2.57
C ALA A 180 -1.22 13.46 -3.53
N VAL A 181 -2.34 14.22 -3.51
CA VAL A 181 -3.49 13.95 -4.40
C VAL A 181 -3.13 14.07 -5.88
N PRO A 182 -2.51 15.17 -6.38
CA PRO A 182 -2.18 15.26 -7.79
C PRO A 182 -1.18 14.17 -8.22
N ILE A 183 -0.21 13.80 -7.37
CA ILE A 183 0.71 12.69 -7.65
C ILE A 183 -0.04 11.36 -7.77
N VAL A 184 -0.93 11.06 -6.83
CA VAL A 184 -1.73 9.83 -6.88
C VAL A 184 -2.66 9.82 -8.10
N ALA A 185 -3.31 10.93 -8.41
CA ALA A 185 -4.15 11.06 -9.60
C ALA A 185 -3.35 10.84 -10.89
N ALA A 186 -2.19 11.46 -11.02
CA ALA A 186 -1.28 11.24 -12.15
C ALA A 186 -0.86 9.77 -12.26
N TRP A 187 -0.55 9.13 -11.13
CA TRP A 187 -0.20 7.71 -11.07
C TRP A 187 -1.35 6.81 -11.54
N PHE A 188 -2.59 7.09 -11.14
CA PHE A 188 -3.77 6.38 -11.63
C PHE A 188 -3.97 6.56 -13.13
N ILE A 189 -3.81 7.77 -13.65
CA ILE A 189 -3.91 8.05 -15.08
C ILE A 189 -2.85 7.25 -15.85
N ILE A 190 -1.60 7.23 -15.37
CA ILE A 190 -0.53 6.41 -15.94
C ILE A 190 -0.92 4.93 -15.92
N GLY A 191 -1.45 4.43 -14.81
CA GLY A 191 -1.92 3.04 -14.69
C GLY A 191 -3.00 2.69 -15.73
N VAL A 192 -4.00 3.55 -15.89
CA VAL A 192 -5.06 3.38 -16.90
C VAL A 192 -4.49 3.39 -18.32
N ILE A 193 -3.57 4.31 -18.61
CA ILE A 193 -2.89 4.38 -19.92
C ILE A 193 -2.09 3.10 -20.19
N ILE A 194 -1.33 2.61 -19.20
CA ILE A 194 -0.56 1.36 -19.32
C ILE A 194 -1.50 0.18 -19.61
N VAL A 195 -2.60 0.06 -18.86
CA VAL A 195 -3.59 -1.00 -19.08
C VAL A 195 -4.22 -0.89 -20.47
N ALA A 196 -4.57 0.31 -20.91
CA ALA A 196 -5.12 0.55 -22.25
C ALA A 196 -4.13 0.16 -23.35
N ILE A 197 -2.87 0.60 -23.25
CA ILE A 197 -1.80 0.24 -24.20
C ILE A 197 -1.58 -1.28 -24.21
N LEU A 198 -1.52 -1.90 -23.04
CA LEU A 198 -1.29 -3.33 -22.92
C LEU A 198 -2.45 -4.15 -23.50
N SER A 199 -3.70 -3.68 -23.31
CA SER A 199 -4.89 -4.29 -23.90
C SER A 199 -4.91 -4.22 -25.42
N ALA A 200 -4.33 -3.16 -25.99
CA ALA A 200 -4.22 -2.99 -27.44
C ALA A 200 -3.02 -3.77 -28.03
N ARG A 201 -1.88 -3.82 -27.33
CA ARG A 201 -0.63 -4.37 -27.87
C ARG A 201 -0.40 -5.84 -27.54
N VAL A 202 -0.88 -6.34 -26.40
CA VAL A 202 -0.65 -7.71 -25.95
C VAL A 202 -1.93 -8.32 -25.35
N PRO A 203 -3.02 -8.41 -26.12
CA PRO A 203 -4.29 -8.95 -25.62
C PRO A 203 -4.16 -10.39 -25.12
N GLU A 204 -3.25 -11.17 -25.72
CA GLU A 204 -2.96 -12.55 -25.30
C GLU A 204 -2.30 -12.65 -23.92
N ALA A 205 -1.49 -11.67 -23.51
CA ALA A 205 -0.87 -11.67 -22.17
C ALA A 205 -1.90 -11.39 -21.07
N LEU A 206 -2.85 -10.47 -21.34
CA LEU A 206 -3.98 -10.23 -20.43
C LEU A 206 -4.92 -11.44 -20.37
N ALA A 207 -5.21 -12.07 -21.51
CA ALA A 207 -6.00 -13.29 -21.55
C ALA A 207 -5.33 -14.45 -20.79
N LYS A 208 -4.00 -14.59 -20.88
CA LYS A 208 -3.23 -15.57 -20.09
C LYS A 208 -3.24 -15.25 -18.61
N SER A 209 -3.17 -13.98 -18.21
CA SER A 209 -3.25 -13.60 -16.79
C SER A 209 -4.57 -14.07 -16.16
N SER A 210 -5.70 -13.92 -16.87
CA SER A 210 -7.01 -14.42 -16.42
C SER A 210 -7.03 -15.95 -16.22
N LYS A 211 -6.39 -16.71 -17.13
CA LYS A 211 -6.36 -18.18 -17.08
C LYS A 211 -5.41 -18.74 -16.01
N VAL A 212 -4.27 -18.09 -15.77
CA VAL A 212 -3.31 -18.54 -14.75
C VAL A 212 -3.88 -18.42 -13.34
N TYR A 213 -4.70 -17.41 -13.06
CA TYR A 213 -5.40 -17.34 -11.77
C TYR A 213 -6.44 -18.45 -11.59
N ALA A 214 -7.11 -18.87 -12.67
CA ALA A 214 -8.07 -19.99 -12.64
C ALA A 214 -7.39 -21.36 -12.44
N GLU A 215 -6.25 -21.62 -13.10
CA GLU A 215 -5.51 -22.89 -12.96
C GLU A 215 -4.82 -23.07 -11.59
N THR A 216 -4.53 -21.98 -10.87
CA THR A 216 -3.91 -22.07 -9.54
C THR A 216 -4.93 -22.43 -8.45
N GLU A 217 -6.23 -22.38 -8.74
CA GLU A 217 -7.32 -22.77 -7.83
C GLU A 217 -7.69 -24.27 -7.93
N GLU A 218 -7.12 -24.99 -8.92
CA GLU A 218 -7.38 -26.42 -9.15
C GLU A 218 -6.26 -27.37 -8.64
N LEU A 219 -5.32 -26.87 -7.82
CA LEU A 219 -4.24 -27.66 -7.18
C LEU A 219 -4.30 -27.58 -5.66
#